data_AF-A0A654BKC2-F1
#
_entry.id   AF-A0A654BKC2-F1
#
_cell.length_a   1.000
_cell.length_b   1.000
_cell.length_c   1.000
_cell.angle_alpha   90.00
_cell.angle_beta   90.00
_cell.angle_gamma   90.00
#
_symmetry.space_group_name_H-M   'P 1'
#
loop_
_entity.id
_entity.type
_entity.pdbx_description
1 polymer ?
#
loop_
_entity_poly.entity_id
_entity_poly.type
_entity_poly.pdbx_seq_one_letter_code
_entity_poly.pdbx_strand_id
1 'polypeptide(L)'
;MNHHREIQKALLVDCRRLFLRNRLVPCCSAVGDDAVTAFAVSIDLYVPYAASTPHADELGEVVDYEVMWNAVRDCESTAVGDVAAFCDQVANKLIAIRAIRAVKVYASQLNSGTTGTRVVYETPLVCQRSERHKETHMYNDSMKIEGFDPELMNAMRNELSRQEDHLELIASENYTSPRVLEAQGSVLTNKYAEGYPGKRYYGGCEYVDVVESLAIARAKQLFKADYANVQPHSGSQANAAVYLALLAPGDTILGMSLAHGGHLTHGARVSFSGKIFNAVQYGIDTETGLIDYDEIERLADEHRPKMIVAGFSAYSRVLDFAKFRAIADRVSAYLFVDMAHVAGLVAAGLYPNPVPFADIVTTTTHKTLRGPRGGLILARANDEITKKLNSMVFPGTQGGPLMHVIAGKAVAFLEALQPDFVEYQRRVLENARAMAAKFVERGYGVVSGGTDNHLFLVSFIGRGLTGKAADAALDQAHITVNKNAVPNDPESPFVTSGIRVGTAALTTRGLGSEESTELAGWMCDVLDDVANDAVKDQVRAKVSALCRRFPVYHGFRSAANAS
;
A
#
# COMPACT_ATOMS: atom_id res chain seq x y z
N MET A 1 22.29 -29.89 -49.06
CA MET A 1 20.96 -29.24 -49.14
C MET A 1 20.34 -28.92 -47.77
N ASN A 2 20.39 -29.81 -46.77
CA ASN A 2 19.73 -29.55 -45.48
C ASN A 2 20.40 -28.47 -44.60
N HIS A 3 21.74 -28.36 -44.60
CA HIS A 3 22.45 -27.36 -43.78
C HIS A 3 22.21 -25.91 -44.27
N HIS A 4 22.05 -25.70 -45.59
CA HIS A 4 21.74 -24.40 -46.16
C HIS A 4 20.30 -23.94 -45.87
N ARG A 5 19.34 -24.88 -45.81
CA ARG A 5 17.93 -24.61 -45.47
C ARG A 5 17.75 -24.25 -43.98
N GLU A 6 18.55 -24.83 -43.10
CA GLU A 6 18.54 -24.55 -41.66
C GLU A 6 19.05 -23.14 -41.36
N ILE A 7 20.18 -22.75 -41.96
CA ILE A 7 20.74 -21.38 -41.85
C ILE A 7 19.76 -20.33 -42.40
N GLN A 8 19.09 -20.64 -43.51
CA GLN A 8 18.08 -19.76 -44.12
C GLN A 8 16.81 -19.57 -43.27
N LYS A 9 16.39 -20.59 -42.51
CA LYS A 9 15.25 -20.45 -41.58
C LYS A 9 15.59 -19.58 -40.38
N ALA A 10 16.78 -19.72 -39.81
CA ALA A 10 17.23 -18.93 -38.67
C ALA A 10 17.34 -17.43 -38.99
N LEU A 11 17.72 -17.07 -40.22
CA LEU A 11 17.86 -15.69 -40.68
C LEU A 11 16.54 -14.94 -40.91
N LEU A 12 15.42 -15.66 -41.01
CA LEU A 12 14.09 -15.09 -41.30
C LEU A 12 13.16 -15.06 -40.08
N VAL A 13 13.63 -15.49 -38.90
CA VAL A 13 12.82 -15.57 -37.67
C VAL A 13 12.27 -14.20 -37.25
N ASP A 14 13.03 -13.13 -37.48
CA ASP A 14 12.65 -11.75 -37.13
C ASP A 14 12.06 -10.96 -38.31
N CYS A 15 11.63 -11.66 -39.37
CA CYS A 15 11.03 -11.04 -40.55
C CYS A 15 9.52 -11.32 -40.64
N ARG A 16 8.76 -10.30 -41.01
CA ARG A 16 7.40 -10.45 -41.52
C ARG A 16 7.45 -10.83 -43.00
N ARG A 17 6.57 -11.74 -43.42
CA ARG A 17 6.36 -12.07 -44.83
C ARG A 17 5.27 -11.18 -45.45
N LEU A 18 5.62 -10.42 -46.48
CA LEU A 18 4.66 -9.77 -47.40
C LEU A 18 4.57 -10.63 -48.66
N PHE A 19 3.37 -10.72 -49.27
CA PHE A 19 3.18 -11.61 -50.41
C PHE A 19 2.28 -11.03 -51.49
N LEU A 20 2.69 -11.17 -52.74
CA LEU A 20 1.87 -10.96 -53.92
C LEU A 20 1.53 -12.34 -54.51
N ARG A 21 0.28 -12.61 -54.88
CA ARG A 21 -0.11 -13.91 -55.42
C ARG A 21 -0.85 -13.78 -56.74
N ASN A 22 -0.44 -14.61 -57.69
CA ASN A 22 -1.09 -14.84 -58.98
C ASN A 22 -1.56 -13.55 -59.68
N ARG A 23 -0.74 -12.50 -59.62
CA ARG A 23 -1.05 -11.27 -60.35
C ARG A 23 -0.81 -11.51 -61.82
N LEU A 24 -1.82 -11.21 -62.62
CA LEU A 24 -1.77 -11.31 -64.07
C LEU A 24 -0.98 -10.12 -64.61
N VAL A 25 0.00 -10.41 -65.45
CA VAL A 25 0.81 -9.42 -66.13
C VAL A 25 0.66 -9.66 -67.65
N PRO A 26 0.16 -8.67 -68.41
CA PRO A 26 0.00 -8.79 -69.85
C PRO A 26 1.37 -8.66 -70.55
N CYS A 27 1.73 -9.57 -71.46
CA CYS A 27 2.85 -9.34 -72.37
C CYS A 27 2.36 -8.57 -73.61
N CYS A 28 2.97 -7.43 -73.90
CA CYS A 28 2.83 -6.78 -75.20
C CYS A 28 3.75 -7.46 -76.21
N SER A 29 3.20 -8.20 -77.19
CA SER A 29 4.00 -8.63 -78.35
C SER A 29 4.17 -7.45 -79.30
N ALA A 30 5.41 -7.14 -79.65
CA ALA A 30 5.69 -6.41 -80.88
C ALA A 30 5.55 -7.42 -82.03
N VAL A 31 4.80 -7.05 -83.07
CA VAL A 31 4.49 -7.84 -84.28
C VAL A 31 3.26 -8.76 -84.13
N GLY A 32 2.36 -8.67 -85.11
CA GLY A 32 0.95 -9.05 -85.05
C GLY A 32 0.61 -10.54 -85.00
N ASP A 33 -0.70 -10.76 -84.83
CA ASP A 33 -1.51 -11.97 -84.68
C ASP A 33 -1.73 -12.49 -83.23
N ASP A 34 -2.81 -11.97 -82.63
CA ASP A 34 -3.82 -12.61 -81.76
C ASP A 34 -3.45 -13.77 -80.83
N ALA A 35 -2.48 -13.56 -79.95
CA ALA A 35 -2.49 -14.17 -78.62
C ALA A 35 -1.84 -13.24 -77.58
N VAL A 36 -2.65 -12.53 -76.78
CA VAL A 36 -2.16 -11.88 -75.56
C VAL A 36 -1.68 -12.99 -74.63
N THR A 37 -0.38 -13.22 -74.60
CA THR A 37 0.21 -14.11 -73.61
C THR A 37 0.28 -13.33 -72.30
N ALA A 38 -0.33 -13.87 -71.25
CA ALA A 38 -0.21 -13.34 -69.90
C ALA A 38 0.53 -14.36 -69.03
N PHE A 39 1.22 -13.86 -68.01
CA PHE A 39 1.81 -14.70 -66.99
C PHE A 39 1.27 -14.31 -65.62
N ALA A 40 1.19 -15.29 -64.73
CA ALA A 40 0.85 -15.08 -63.34
C ALA A 40 2.14 -15.01 -62.52
N VAL A 41 2.31 -13.92 -61.74
CA VAL A 41 3.46 -13.75 -60.84
C VAL A 41 3.03 -13.84 -59.37
N SER A 42 3.84 -14.51 -58.57
CA SER A 42 3.75 -14.58 -57.12
C SER A 42 5.10 -14.20 -56.50
N ILE A 43 5.07 -13.38 -55.46
CA ILE A 43 6.26 -12.87 -54.75
C ILE A 43 6.08 -13.13 -53.26
N ASP A 44 7.12 -13.62 -52.59
CA ASP A 44 7.27 -13.53 -51.14
C ASP A 44 8.45 -12.61 -50.82
N LEU A 45 8.18 -11.54 -50.07
CA LEU A 45 9.17 -10.65 -49.50
C LEU A 45 9.29 -10.89 -48.00
N TYR A 46 10.52 -10.88 -47.50
CA TYR A 46 10.81 -10.98 -46.07
C TYR A 46 11.48 -9.69 -45.60
N VAL A 47 10.80 -8.98 -44.68
CA VAL A 47 11.19 -7.65 -44.20
C VAL A 47 11.22 -7.67 -42.66
N PRO A 48 12.23 -7.09 -41.98
CA PRO A 48 12.27 -7.00 -40.53
C PRO A 48 11.03 -6.28 -39.94
N TYR A 49 10.54 -6.73 -38.79
CA TYR A 49 9.34 -6.14 -38.16
C TYR A 49 9.40 -4.61 -38.00
N ALA A 50 10.56 -4.05 -37.64
CA ALA A 50 10.75 -2.61 -37.42
C ALA A 50 10.63 -1.74 -38.69
N ALA A 51 10.86 -2.29 -39.88
CA ALA A 51 10.79 -1.55 -41.15
C ALA A 51 9.39 -1.62 -41.81
N SER A 52 8.43 -2.28 -41.14
CA SER A 52 7.10 -2.59 -41.70
C SER A 52 5.93 -1.87 -41.00
N THR A 53 6.22 -0.98 -40.06
CA THR A 53 5.22 -0.22 -39.29
C THR A 53 4.93 1.13 -39.95
N PRO A 54 3.67 1.62 -39.95
CA PRO A 54 3.31 2.94 -40.48
C PRO A 54 3.99 4.13 -39.79
N HIS A 55 4.65 3.92 -38.64
CA HIS A 55 5.45 4.93 -37.96
C HIS A 55 6.94 4.92 -38.35
N ALA A 56 7.33 4.14 -39.37
CA ALA A 56 8.71 4.08 -39.90
C ALA A 56 9.03 5.22 -40.89
N ASP A 57 8.19 6.25 -40.95
CA ASP A 57 8.36 7.43 -41.81
C ASP A 57 9.67 8.21 -41.52
N GLU A 58 10.28 8.02 -40.36
CA GLU A 58 11.55 8.67 -39.99
C GLU A 58 12.80 8.00 -40.62
N LEU A 59 12.66 6.84 -41.28
CA LEU A 59 13.79 6.09 -41.86
C LEU A 59 13.83 6.02 -43.40
N GLY A 60 12.85 6.61 -44.09
CA GLY A 60 12.91 6.82 -45.55
C GLY A 60 12.80 5.58 -46.45
N GLU A 61 12.50 4.40 -45.91
CA GLU A 61 12.36 3.15 -46.68
C GLU A 61 11.16 2.31 -46.19
N VAL A 62 9.93 2.72 -46.51
CA VAL A 62 8.73 1.88 -46.28
C VAL A 62 8.63 0.84 -47.39
N VAL A 63 8.62 -0.45 -47.02
CA VAL A 63 8.38 -1.56 -47.95
C VAL A 63 6.92 -2.01 -47.84
N ASP A 64 6.14 -1.78 -48.89
CA ASP A 64 4.72 -2.11 -48.97
C ASP A 64 4.37 -2.94 -50.23
N TYR A 65 3.07 -3.09 -50.52
CA TYR A 65 2.61 -3.83 -51.69
C TYR A 65 2.89 -3.11 -53.02
N GLU A 66 2.98 -1.78 -53.03
CA GLU A 66 3.28 -1.00 -54.24
C GLU A 66 4.72 -1.22 -54.70
N VAL A 67 5.66 -1.39 -53.76
CA VAL A 67 7.05 -1.75 -54.08
C VAL A 67 7.13 -3.06 -54.88
N MET A 68 6.39 -4.10 -54.48
CA MET A 68 6.32 -5.37 -55.22
C MET A 68 5.74 -5.17 -56.62
N TRP A 69 4.70 -4.35 -56.74
CA TRP A 69 4.02 -4.15 -58.01
C TRP A 69 4.82 -3.30 -58.99
N ASN A 70 5.48 -2.24 -58.53
CA ASN A 70 6.37 -1.42 -59.35
C ASN A 70 7.56 -2.24 -59.89
N ALA A 71 8.15 -3.12 -59.07
CA ALA A 71 9.22 -4.00 -59.53
C ALA A 71 8.75 -4.97 -60.63
N VAL A 72 7.52 -5.47 -60.54
CA VAL A 72 6.91 -6.29 -61.61
C VAL A 72 6.72 -5.46 -62.88
N ARG A 73 6.14 -4.25 -62.75
CA ARG A 73 5.85 -3.34 -63.86
C ARG A 73 7.09 -2.93 -64.65
N ASP A 74 8.18 -2.64 -63.95
CA ASP A 74 9.43 -2.22 -64.57
C ASP A 74 10.10 -3.35 -65.38
N CYS A 75 9.73 -4.60 -65.13
CA CYS A 75 10.29 -5.79 -65.78
C CYS A 75 9.36 -6.41 -66.84
N GLU A 76 8.17 -5.86 -67.06
CA GLU A 76 7.13 -6.43 -67.97
C GLU A 76 7.63 -6.64 -69.39
N SER A 77 8.43 -5.71 -69.92
CA SER A 77 9.00 -5.77 -71.27
C SER A 77 9.98 -6.93 -71.46
N THR A 78 10.53 -7.47 -70.38
CA THR A 78 11.51 -8.56 -70.41
C THR A 78 10.85 -9.93 -70.26
N ALA A 79 9.55 -9.98 -69.99
CA ALA A 79 8.79 -11.22 -69.87
C ALA A 79 8.45 -11.86 -71.22
N VAL A 80 8.71 -11.18 -72.34
CA VAL A 80 8.47 -11.69 -73.68
C VAL A 80 9.48 -12.80 -73.99
N GLY A 81 9.12 -14.05 -73.69
CA GLY A 81 9.82 -15.25 -74.10
C GLY A 81 10.72 -15.92 -73.05
N ASP A 82 11.00 -15.26 -71.92
CA ASP A 82 11.85 -15.83 -70.86
C ASP A 82 11.34 -15.53 -69.44
N VAL A 83 10.54 -16.45 -68.92
CA VAL A 83 9.96 -16.37 -67.57
C VAL A 83 11.04 -16.45 -66.47
N ALA A 84 12.17 -17.10 -66.75
CA ALA A 84 13.27 -17.19 -65.80
C ALA A 84 14.02 -15.85 -65.71
N ALA A 85 14.35 -15.23 -66.84
CA ALA A 85 14.95 -13.89 -66.88
C ALA A 85 14.05 -12.84 -66.22
N PHE A 86 12.74 -12.91 -66.43
CA PHE A 86 11.78 -12.06 -65.71
C PHE A 86 11.87 -12.26 -64.19
N CYS A 87 11.85 -13.51 -63.70
CA CYS A 87 11.98 -13.78 -62.27
C CYS A 87 13.30 -13.27 -61.69
N ASP A 88 14.40 -13.39 -62.43
CA ASP A 88 15.72 -12.88 -62.04
C ASP A 88 15.74 -11.36 -61.92
N GLN A 89 15.19 -10.63 -62.90
CA GLN A 89 15.15 -9.17 -62.85
C GLN A 89 14.29 -8.65 -61.70
N VAL A 90 13.09 -9.20 -61.51
CA VAL A 90 12.20 -8.80 -60.41
C VAL A 90 12.86 -9.11 -59.05
N ALA A 91 13.47 -10.30 -58.91
CA ALA A 91 14.14 -10.67 -57.67
C ALA A 91 15.34 -9.77 -57.36
N ASN A 92 16.18 -9.45 -58.36
CA ASN A 92 17.33 -8.57 -58.21
C ASN A 92 16.93 -7.13 -57.87
N LYS A 93 15.85 -6.63 -58.49
CA LYS A 93 15.34 -5.27 -58.25
C LYS A 93 14.77 -5.13 -56.83
N LEU A 94 14.09 -6.15 -56.34
CA LEU A 94 13.53 -6.18 -54.99
C LEU A 94 14.62 -6.41 -53.93
N ILE A 95 15.56 -7.34 -54.15
CA ILE A 95 16.58 -7.63 -53.14
C ILE A 95 17.57 -6.47 -52.95
N ALA A 96 17.74 -5.61 -53.96
CA ALA A 96 18.55 -4.39 -53.87
C ALA A 96 17.99 -3.34 -52.88
N ILE A 97 16.74 -3.49 -52.42
CA ILE A 97 16.16 -2.63 -51.40
C ILE A 97 16.70 -3.07 -50.04
N ARG A 98 17.45 -2.19 -49.37
CA ARG A 98 18.22 -2.48 -48.14
C ARG A 98 17.38 -3.11 -47.02
N ALA A 99 16.10 -2.74 -46.92
CA ALA A 99 15.16 -3.28 -45.93
C ALA A 99 14.71 -4.73 -46.22
N ILE A 100 14.87 -5.24 -47.45
CA ILE A 100 14.44 -6.58 -47.85
C ILE A 100 15.55 -7.60 -47.58
N ARG A 101 15.23 -8.68 -46.86
CA ARG A 101 16.20 -9.73 -46.45
C ARG A 101 16.19 -10.95 -47.35
N ALA A 102 15.04 -11.25 -47.94
CA ALA A 102 14.91 -12.33 -48.90
C ALA A 102 13.73 -12.07 -49.83
N VAL A 103 13.88 -12.54 -51.07
CA VAL A 103 12.85 -12.48 -52.09
C VAL A 103 12.70 -13.84 -52.76
N LYS A 104 11.47 -14.30 -52.88
CA LYS A 104 11.11 -15.43 -53.73
C LYS A 104 10.14 -14.97 -54.79
N VAL A 105 10.50 -15.11 -56.06
CA VAL A 105 9.66 -14.80 -57.21
C VAL A 105 9.33 -16.10 -57.95
N TYR A 106 8.05 -16.30 -58.22
CA TYR A 106 7.51 -17.39 -59.02
C TYR A 106 6.69 -16.78 -60.14
N ALA A 107 6.92 -17.21 -61.39
CA ALA A 107 6.07 -16.83 -62.50
C ALA A 107 5.74 -18.03 -63.39
N SER A 108 4.55 -18.04 -63.96
CA SER A 108 4.08 -19.08 -64.87
C SER A 108 3.32 -18.47 -66.05
N GLN A 109 3.70 -18.83 -67.27
CA GLN A 109 3.02 -18.40 -68.49
C GLN A 109 1.73 -19.20 -68.69
N LEU A 110 0.61 -18.54 -68.98
CA LEU A 110 -0.72 -19.15 -68.83
C LEU A 110 -1.11 -20.13 -69.94
N ASN A 111 -0.35 -20.23 -71.04
CA ASN A 111 -0.70 -21.08 -72.21
C ASN A 111 0.45 -21.96 -72.74
N SER A 112 1.67 -21.89 -72.20
CA SER A 112 2.85 -22.61 -72.71
C SER A 112 3.44 -23.65 -71.75
N GLY A 113 2.93 -23.74 -70.51
CA GLY A 113 3.46 -24.64 -69.47
C GLY A 113 4.83 -24.22 -68.91
N THR A 114 5.42 -23.14 -69.41
CA THR A 114 6.73 -22.64 -68.95
C THR A 114 6.61 -21.98 -67.58
N THR A 115 7.32 -22.52 -66.59
CA THR A 115 7.39 -21.98 -65.23
C THR A 115 8.82 -21.53 -64.90
N GLY A 116 8.96 -20.33 -64.34
CA GLY A 116 10.21 -19.81 -63.78
C GLY A 116 10.09 -19.67 -62.26
N THR A 117 11.14 -20.01 -61.53
CA THR A 117 11.22 -19.72 -60.09
C THR A 117 12.61 -19.23 -59.77
N ARG A 118 12.69 -18.07 -59.11
CA ARG A 118 13.93 -17.56 -58.57
C ARG A 118 13.81 -17.27 -57.08
N VAL A 119 14.83 -17.65 -56.35
CA VAL A 119 14.97 -17.30 -54.94
C VAL A 119 16.31 -16.61 -54.75
N VAL A 120 16.27 -15.35 -54.33
CA VAL A 120 17.46 -14.57 -53.99
C VAL A 120 17.43 -14.32 -52.50
N TYR A 121 18.51 -14.72 -51.85
CA TYR A 121 18.75 -14.47 -50.43
C TYR A 121 19.97 -13.56 -50.37
N GLU A 122 19.81 -12.37 -49.80
CA GLU A 122 20.95 -11.49 -49.54
C GLU A 122 21.02 -11.26 -48.03
N THR A 123 22.17 -11.59 -47.44
CA THR A 123 22.51 -11.22 -46.08
C THR A 123 23.74 -10.33 -46.11
N PRO A 124 23.57 -9.01 -45.91
CA PRO A 124 24.64 -8.23 -45.30
C PRO A 124 24.14 -7.26 -44.22
N LEU A 125 25.11 -6.88 -43.37
CA LEU A 125 25.04 -6.10 -42.15
C LEU A 125 24.41 -6.84 -40.97
N VAL A 126 25.32 -7.47 -40.20
CA VAL A 126 25.28 -7.39 -38.74
C VAL A 126 24.70 -6.03 -38.41
N CYS A 127 23.50 -6.02 -37.84
CA CYS A 127 23.06 -4.87 -37.08
C CYS A 127 24.10 -4.78 -35.96
N GLN A 128 25.22 -4.08 -36.22
CA GLN A 128 25.77 -3.23 -35.20
C GLN A 128 24.57 -2.34 -34.90
N ARG A 129 23.77 -2.78 -33.91
CA ARG A 129 22.91 -1.89 -33.15
C ARG A 129 23.77 -0.66 -33.02
N SER A 130 23.36 0.42 -33.67
CA SER A 130 24.01 1.69 -33.42
C SER A 130 24.09 1.75 -31.90
N GLU A 131 25.30 1.89 -31.36
CA GLU A 131 25.53 2.14 -29.94
C GLU A 131 24.99 3.54 -29.55
N ARG A 132 23.91 3.98 -30.20
CA ARG A 132 23.24 5.27 -30.12
C ARG A 132 21.78 5.19 -29.70
N HIS A 133 21.33 4.02 -29.23
CA HIS A 133 20.39 3.99 -28.13
C HIS A 133 21.11 3.37 -26.94
N LYS A 134 21.95 4.17 -26.26
CA LYS A 134 21.91 4.10 -24.80
C LYS A 134 20.44 4.36 -24.49
N GLU A 135 19.69 3.32 -24.16
CA GLU A 135 18.38 3.47 -23.54
C GLU A 135 18.63 4.26 -22.26
N THR A 136 18.57 5.58 -22.36
CA THR A 136 18.43 6.45 -21.21
C THR A 136 16.98 6.24 -20.78
N HIS A 137 16.71 5.09 -20.16
CA HIS A 137 15.49 4.93 -19.41
C HIS A 137 15.44 6.10 -18.44
N MET A 138 14.37 6.89 -18.52
CA MET A 138 14.17 8.08 -17.68
C MET A 138 14.34 7.73 -16.20
N TYR A 139 13.95 6.51 -15.83
CA TYR A 139 14.20 5.91 -14.53
C TYR A 139 15.04 4.65 -14.68
N ASN A 140 16.02 4.48 -13.80
CA ASN A 140 16.81 3.25 -13.71
C ASN A 140 17.16 2.96 -12.23
N ASP A 141 17.59 1.74 -11.94
CA ASP A 141 17.78 1.27 -10.56
C ASP A 141 18.92 1.97 -9.80
N SER A 142 19.77 2.73 -10.51
CA SER A 142 20.82 3.56 -9.89
C SER A 142 20.29 4.89 -9.33
N MET A 143 19.05 5.27 -9.63
CA MET A 143 18.42 6.45 -9.04
C MET A 143 18.06 6.19 -7.58
N LYS A 144 18.99 6.51 -6.68
CA LYS A 144 18.83 6.46 -5.23
C LYS A 144 18.68 7.87 -4.65
N ILE A 145 18.13 7.97 -3.45
CA ILE A 145 18.13 9.23 -2.68
C ILE A 145 19.57 9.59 -2.30
N GLU A 146 20.36 8.60 -1.92
CA GLU A 146 21.80 8.77 -1.70
C GLU A 146 22.51 9.28 -2.96
N GLY A 147 23.30 10.34 -2.80
CA GLY A 147 23.96 11.05 -3.90
C GLY A 147 23.06 12.07 -4.62
N PHE A 148 21.73 11.95 -4.52
CA PHE A 148 20.77 12.91 -5.09
C PHE A 148 20.34 13.97 -4.06
N ASP A 149 19.90 13.53 -2.88
CA ASP A 149 19.50 14.37 -1.74
C ASP A 149 20.16 13.85 -0.45
N PRO A 150 21.43 14.23 -0.19
CA PRO A 150 22.18 13.78 0.98
C PRO A 150 21.56 14.23 2.30
N GLU A 151 20.90 15.40 2.32
CA GLU A 151 20.26 15.93 3.54
C GLU A 151 19.07 15.06 3.95
N LEU A 152 18.20 14.73 2.99
CA LEU A 152 17.08 13.81 3.23
C LEU A 152 17.58 12.41 3.61
N MET A 153 18.58 11.88 2.89
CA MET A 153 19.12 10.55 3.19
C MET A 153 19.70 10.49 4.61
N ASN A 154 20.42 11.54 5.04
CA ASN A 154 20.96 11.62 6.40
C ASN A 154 19.84 11.68 7.45
N ALA A 155 18.78 12.46 7.22
CA ALA A 155 17.63 12.50 8.11
C ALA A 155 16.95 11.13 8.24
N MET A 156 16.78 10.39 7.13
CA MET A 156 16.22 9.04 7.14
C MET A 156 17.10 8.04 7.90
N ARG A 157 18.43 8.10 7.71
CA ARG A 157 19.40 7.27 8.44
C ARG A 157 19.40 7.59 9.94
N ASN A 158 19.29 8.87 10.31
CA ASN A 158 19.23 9.29 11.70
C ASN A 158 17.96 8.79 12.40
N GLU A 159 16.80 8.82 11.73
CA GLU A 159 15.58 8.25 12.31
C GLU A 159 15.65 6.72 12.48
N LEU A 160 16.24 6.00 11.52
CA LEU A 160 16.52 4.57 11.71
C LEU A 160 17.41 4.34 12.93
N SER A 161 18.45 5.16 13.10
CA SER A 161 19.38 5.06 14.23
C SER A 161 18.66 5.34 15.55
N ARG A 162 17.84 6.40 15.62
CA ARG A 162 17.00 6.71 16.78
C ARG A 162 16.09 5.54 17.15
N GLN A 163 15.35 4.98 16.19
CA GLN A 163 14.44 3.85 16.46
C GLN A 163 15.17 2.60 16.96
N GLU A 164 16.38 2.36 16.47
CA GLU A 164 17.19 1.23 16.91
C GLU A 164 17.85 1.48 18.28
N ASP A 165 18.20 2.73 18.61
CA ASP A 165 18.92 3.07 19.86
C ASP A 165 17.99 3.44 21.04
N HIS A 166 16.77 3.89 20.78
CA HIS A 166 15.78 4.28 21.79
C HIS A 166 14.70 3.20 21.99
N LEU A 167 14.13 3.11 23.19
CA LEU A 167 12.95 2.28 23.46
C LEU A 167 11.67 3.09 23.26
N GLU A 168 10.87 2.66 22.30
CA GLU A 168 9.60 3.29 21.93
C GLU A 168 8.46 2.74 22.81
N LEU A 169 7.86 3.63 23.61
CA LEU A 169 6.75 3.36 24.53
C LEU A 169 5.51 4.20 24.22
N ILE A 170 5.50 4.98 23.13
CA ILE A 170 4.28 5.64 22.66
C ILE A 170 3.24 4.57 22.30
N ALA A 171 2.12 4.55 23.03
CA ALA A 171 1.10 3.50 22.91
C ALA A 171 0.40 3.40 21.53
N SER A 172 0.58 4.39 20.66
CA SER A 172 0.08 4.40 19.29
C SER A 172 1.11 4.04 18.22
N GLU A 173 2.35 3.75 18.62
CA GLU A 173 3.43 3.39 17.70
C GLU A 173 3.71 1.89 17.72
N ASN A 174 4.33 1.44 16.64
CA ASN A 174 4.81 0.08 16.45
C ASN A 174 5.79 0.04 15.27
N TYR A 175 6.58 -1.01 15.18
CA TYR A 175 7.43 -1.29 14.02
C TYR A 175 6.72 -2.25 13.08
N THR A 176 6.47 -1.82 11.84
CA THR A 176 5.85 -2.70 10.84
C THR A 176 6.89 -3.66 10.24
N SER A 177 6.45 -4.74 9.60
CA SER A 177 7.39 -5.70 9.04
C SER A 177 8.10 -5.16 7.78
N PRO A 178 9.31 -5.65 7.45
CA PRO A 178 9.97 -5.30 6.18
C PRO A 178 9.11 -5.58 4.94
N ARG A 179 8.19 -6.57 5.00
CA ARG A 179 7.24 -6.86 3.92
C ARG A 179 6.22 -5.74 3.73
N VAL A 180 5.80 -5.10 4.81
CA VAL A 180 4.93 -3.91 4.74
C VAL A 180 5.72 -2.74 4.15
N LEU A 181 6.97 -2.53 4.57
CA LEU A 181 7.83 -1.47 4.01
C LEU A 181 8.07 -1.66 2.50
N GLU A 182 8.31 -2.91 2.06
CA GLU A 182 8.42 -3.28 0.64
C GLU A 182 7.16 -2.89 -0.14
N ALA A 183 5.97 -3.21 0.38
CA ALA A 183 4.72 -2.84 -0.26
C ALA A 183 4.51 -1.32 -0.37
N GLN A 184 4.89 -0.56 0.67
CA GLN A 184 4.78 0.90 0.70
C GLN A 184 5.63 1.58 -0.38
N GLY A 185 6.82 1.06 -0.66
CA GLY A 185 7.75 1.60 -1.65
C GLY A 185 7.57 1.07 -3.07
N SER A 186 6.46 0.39 -3.37
CA SER A 186 6.26 -0.30 -4.65
C SER A 186 5.63 0.59 -5.74
N VAL A 187 5.69 0.11 -6.98
CA VAL A 187 5.06 0.75 -8.15
C VAL A 187 3.53 0.88 -8.06
N LEU A 188 2.89 0.22 -7.07
CA LEU A 188 1.47 0.38 -6.79
C LEU A 188 1.09 1.84 -6.45
N THR A 189 2.05 2.65 -6.02
CA THR A 189 1.84 4.10 -5.82
C THR A 189 1.42 4.84 -7.10
N ASN A 190 1.82 4.33 -8.27
CA ASN A 190 1.53 4.96 -9.56
C ASN A 190 0.10 4.69 -10.05
N LYS A 191 -0.58 3.67 -9.51
CA LYS A 191 -1.87 3.23 -10.04
C LYS A 191 -3.03 3.99 -9.43
N TYR A 192 -3.66 4.84 -10.25
CA TYR A 192 -4.92 5.49 -9.93
C TYR A 192 -6.10 4.54 -10.17
N ALA A 193 -6.85 4.17 -9.12
CA ALA A 193 -7.84 3.09 -9.14
C ALA A 193 -9.18 3.47 -8.47
N GLU A 194 -9.75 4.63 -8.81
CA GLU A 194 -11.04 5.08 -8.28
C GLU A 194 -12.18 4.07 -8.52
N GLY A 195 -13.07 3.97 -7.53
CA GLY A 195 -14.10 2.95 -7.44
C GLY A 195 -13.68 1.78 -6.55
N TYR A 196 -14.30 0.62 -6.77
CA TYR A 196 -14.09 -0.61 -6.00
C TYR A 196 -13.75 -1.77 -6.93
N PRO A 197 -13.20 -2.90 -6.45
CA PRO A 197 -12.87 -4.05 -7.28
C PRO A 197 -14.02 -4.46 -8.21
N GLY A 198 -13.72 -4.62 -9.51
CA GLY A 198 -14.71 -4.93 -10.55
C GLY A 198 -15.63 -3.78 -10.97
N LYS A 199 -15.57 -2.62 -10.30
CA LYS A 199 -16.36 -1.41 -10.59
C LYS A 199 -15.49 -0.16 -10.50
N ARG A 200 -14.48 -0.10 -11.38
CA ARG A 200 -13.51 1.00 -11.46
C ARG A 200 -13.92 2.04 -12.48
N TYR A 201 -13.53 3.29 -12.24
CA TYR A 201 -13.69 4.40 -13.19
C TYR A 201 -12.61 4.41 -14.28
N TYR A 202 -11.48 3.73 -14.04
CA TYR A 202 -10.33 3.66 -14.94
C TYR A 202 -9.96 2.22 -15.29
N GLY A 203 -9.42 2.01 -16.50
CA GLY A 203 -8.91 0.72 -16.96
C GLY A 203 -7.54 0.33 -16.36
N GLY A 204 -7.09 -0.89 -16.63
CA GLY A 204 -5.79 -1.42 -16.18
C GLY A 204 -5.71 -1.65 -14.67
N CYS A 205 -6.81 -2.09 -14.07
CA CYS A 205 -6.93 -2.33 -12.64
C CYS A 205 -6.88 -3.82 -12.26
N GLU A 206 -6.60 -4.73 -13.21
CA GLU A 206 -6.73 -6.18 -12.97
C GLU A 206 -5.93 -6.68 -11.76
N TYR A 207 -4.73 -6.14 -11.53
CA TYR A 207 -3.87 -6.59 -10.42
C TYR A 207 -4.14 -5.84 -9.11
N VAL A 208 -4.51 -4.55 -9.18
CA VAL A 208 -4.87 -3.78 -7.98
C VAL A 208 -6.21 -4.24 -7.40
N ASP A 209 -7.11 -4.74 -8.23
CA ASP A 209 -8.35 -5.40 -7.78
C ASP A 209 -8.06 -6.67 -6.98
N VAL A 210 -7.07 -7.47 -7.39
CA VAL A 210 -6.61 -8.63 -6.61
C VAL A 210 -6.05 -8.19 -5.26
N VAL A 211 -5.17 -7.18 -5.25
CA VAL A 211 -4.58 -6.64 -4.02
C VAL A 211 -5.65 -6.16 -3.03
N GLU A 212 -6.61 -5.36 -3.50
CA GLU A 212 -7.68 -4.84 -2.65
C GLU A 212 -8.62 -5.97 -2.18
N SER A 213 -8.96 -6.91 -3.05
CA SER A 213 -9.79 -8.06 -2.70
C SER A 213 -9.14 -8.95 -1.63
N LEU A 214 -7.82 -9.17 -1.70
CA LEU A 214 -7.06 -9.88 -0.67
C LEU A 214 -7.10 -9.13 0.66
N ALA A 215 -6.91 -7.81 0.66
CA ALA A 215 -6.99 -6.99 1.87
C ALA A 215 -8.38 -7.08 2.51
N ILE A 216 -9.45 -6.96 1.72
CA ILE A 216 -10.84 -7.06 2.17
C ILE A 216 -11.11 -8.44 2.77
N ALA A 217 -10.76 -9.52 2.06
CA ALA A 217 -11.01 -10.89 2.51
C ALA A 217 -10.30 -11.19 3.83
N ARG A 218 -9.03 -10.78 3.96
CA ARG A 218 -8.24 -10.98 5.18
C ARG A 218 -8.77 -10.15 6.35
N ALA A 219 -9.16 -8.89 6.12
CA ALA A 219 -9.78 -8.06 7.15
C ALA A 219 -11.09 -8.68 7.68
N LYS A 220 -11.96 -9.13 6.77
CA LYS A 220 -13.19 -9.83 7.12
C LYS A 220 -12.94 -11.08 7.95
N GLN A 221 -11.98 -11.90 7.54
CA GLN A 221 -11.59 -13.11 8.27
C GLN A 221 -11.07 -12.77 9.68
N LEU A 222 -10.17 -11.80 9.78
CA LEU A 222 -9.50 -11.44 11.02
C LEU A 222 -10.48 -10.96 12.10
N PHE A 223 -11.46 -10.13 11.70
CA PHE A 223 -12.41 -9.52 12.62
C PHE A 223 -13.78 -10.19 12.62
N LYS A 224 -13.95 -11.29 11.88
CA LYS A 224 -15.24 -11.99 11.70
C LYS A 224 -16.35 -11.02 11.24
N ALA A 225 -16.03 -10.18 10.27
CA ALA A 225 -16.93 -9.16 9.74
C ALA A 225 -17.48 -9.55 8.36
N ASP A 226 -18.71 -9.12 8.06
CA ASP A 226 -19.35 -9.36 6.77
C ASP A 226 -18.94 -8.32 5.72
N TYR A 227 -18.52 -7.15 6.17
CA TYR A 227 -18.09 -6.03 5.35
C TYR A 227 -16.74 -5.48 5.81
N ALA A 228 -15.91 -5.10 4.84
CA ALA A 228 -14.69 -4.35 5.08
C ALA A 228 -14.45 -3.35 3.94
N ASN A 229 -14.16 -2.10 4.30
CA ASN A 229 -13.62 -1.10 3.38
C ASN A 229 -12.21 -0.70 3.82
N VAL A 230 -11.25 -1.03 2.97
CA VAL A 230 -9.80 -0.90 3.22
C VAL A 230 -9.21 0.38 2.62
N GLN A 231 -10.02 1.23 2.00
CA GLN A 231 -9.55 2.44 1.31
C GLN A 231 -9.28 3.67 2.19
N PRO A 232 -9.79 3.82 3.45
CA PRO A 232 -9.48 5.01 4.23
C PRO A 232 -7.97 5.22 4.43
N HIS A 233 -7.46 6.43 4.16
CA HIS A 233 -6.01 6.70 4.27
C HIS A 233 -5.55 6.85 5.72
N SER A 234 -6.48 7.05 6.67
CA SER A 234 -6.20 7.15 8.10
C SER A 234 -7.41 6.76 8.95
N GLY A 235 -7.22 6.58 10.26
CA GLY A 235 -8.32 6.35 11.21
C GLY A 235 -9.27 7.54 11.29
N SER A 236 -8.75 8.77 11.29
CA SER A 236 -9.59 9.97 11.33
C SER A 236 -10.49 10.10 10.10
N GLN A 237 -10.01 9.71 8.91
CA GLN A 237 -10.82 9.67 7.70
C GLN A 237 -11.81 8.52 7.70
N ALA A 238 -11.45 7.35 8.25
CA ALA A 238 -12.42 6.27 8.44
C ALA A 238 -13.58 6.74 9.32
N ASN A 239 -13.29 7.39 10.44
CA ASN A 239 -14.30 7.95 11.34
C ASN A 239 -15.15 9.04 10.64
N ALA A 240 -14.50 9.95 9.90
CA ALA A 240 -15.21 10.99 9.14
C ALA A 240 -16.20 10.40 8.11
N ALA A 241 -15.79 9.36 7.38
CA ALA A 241 -16.67 8.70 6.43
C ALA A 241 -17.88 8.04 7.11
N VAL A 242 -17.72 7.46 8.31
CA VAL A 242 -18.85 6.91 9.08
C VAL A 242 -19.84 7.99 9.48
N TYR A 243 -19.35 9.09 10.07
CA TYR A 243 -20.21 10.18 10.49
C TYR A 243 -20.96 10.79 9.30
N LEU A 244 -20.26 11.14 8.22
CA LEU A 244 -20.86 11.78 7.06
C LEU A 244 -21.79 10.84 6.27
N ALA A 245 -21.61 9.52 6.38
CA ALA A 245 -22.49 8.54 5.74
C ALA A 245 -23.85 8.39 6.44
N LEU A 246 -23.89 8.62 7.75
CA LEU A 246 -25.02 8.22 8.60
C LEU A 246 -25.70 9.37 9.33
N LEU A 247 -25.04 10.53 9.42
CA LEU A 247 -25.50 11.71 10.14
C LEU A 247 -25.60 12.92 9.22
N ALA A 248 -26.51 13.83 9.58
CA ALA A 248 -26.55 15.19 9.05
C ALA A 248 -25.75 16.16 9.96
N PRO A 249 -25.23 17.27 9.42
CA PRO A 249 -24.68 18.35 10.25
C PRO A 249 -25.68 18.78 11.33
N GLY A 250 -25.20 18.97 12.55
CA GLY A 250 -26.02 19.30 13.72
C GLY A 250 -26.65 18.11 14.44
N ASP A 251 -26.64 16.89 13.87
CA ASP A 251 -27.06 15.70 14.60
C ASP A 251 -26.25 15.51 15.89
N THR A 252 -26.87 14.95 16.91
CA THR A 252 -26.22 14.76 18.22
C THR A 252 -25.39 13.48 18.22
N ILE A 253 -24.14 13.58 18.67
CA ILE A 253 -23.24 12.44 18.92
C ILE A 253 -22.89 12.39 20.41
N LEU A 254 -22.80 11.19 20.96
CA LEU A 254 -22.35 10.95 22.34
C LEU A 254 -21.04 10.17 22.31
N GLY A 255 -19.93 10.79 22.69
CA GLY A 255 -18.59 10.19 22.62
C GLY A 255 -17.75 10.42 23.87
N MET A 256 -16.69 9.65 24.04
CA MET A 256 -15.82 9.77 25.22
C MET A 256 -15.08 11.11 25.24
N SER A 257 -15.05 11.75 26.41
CA SER A 257 -14.31 13.00 26.62
C SER A 257 -12.81 12.82 26.37
N LEU A 258 -12.19 13.79 25.69
CA LEU A 258 -10.75 13.80 25.43
C LEU A 258 -9.96 13.81 26.75
N ALA A 259 -10.45 14.55 27.76
CA ALA A 259 -9.81 14.64 29.07
C ALA A 259 -9.82 13.31 29.83
N HIS A 260 -10.79 12.43 29.52
CA HIS A 260 -10.94 11.13 30.18
C HIS A 260 -10.43 9.96 29.35
N GLY A 261 -9.78 10.23 28.20
CA GLY A 261 -9.12 9.22 27.38
C GLY A 261 -9.76 8.95 26.01
N GLY A 262 -10.77 9.73 25.62
CA GLY A 262 -11.35 9.70 24.27
C GLY A 262 -10.37 10.16 23.18
N HIS A 263 -10.79 10.08 21.92
CA HIS A 263 -10.01 10.58 20.78
C HIS A 263 -10.59 11.90 20.26
N LEU A 264 -9.75 12.69 19.57
CA LEU A 264 -10.17 13.95 18.94
C LEU A 264 -11.40 13.79 18.04
N THR A 265 -11.52 12.68 17.33
CA THR A 265 -12.64 12.43 16.40
C THR A 265 -13.93 11.96 17.07
N HIS A 266 -13.97 11.88 18.40
CA HIS A 266 -15.15 11.44 19.17
C HIS A 266 -15.95 12.64 19.71
N GLY A 267 -15.95 13.75 18.98
CA GLY A 267 -16.71 14.96 19.32
C GLY A 267 -15.91 16.09 19.97
N ALA A 268 -14.57 16.03 19.98
CA ALA A 268 -13.77 17.14 20.51
C ALA A 268 -14.00 18.42 19.68
N ARG A 269 -14.22 19.56 20.36
CA ARG A 269 -14.60 20.85 19.75
C ARG A 269 -13.70 21.32 18.60
N VAL A 270 -12.41 21.01 18.65
CA VAL A 270 -11.42 21.41 17.62
C VAL A 270 -11.43 20.51 16.37
N SER A 271 -11.97 19.30 16.50
CA SER A 271 -12.05 18.28 15.45
C SER A 271 -13.25 18.49 14.54
N PHE A 272 -13.23 17.91 13.33
CA PHE A 272 -14.39 17.95 12.43
C PHE A 272 -15.66 17.43 13.13
N SER A 273 -15.52 16.38 13.95
CA SER A 273 -16.64 15.77 14.68
C SER A 273 -17.32 16.74 15.65
N GLY A 274 -16.57 17.56 16.38
CA GLY A 274 -17.14 18.58 17.28
C GLY A 274 -17.49 19.90 16.59
N LYS A 275 -17.01 20.14 15.35
CA LYS A 275 -17.36 21.32 14.55
C LYS A 275 -18.65 21.15 13.75
N ILE A 276 -18.90 19.93 13.26
CA ILE A 276 -20.01 19.63 12.34
C ILE A 276 -21.24 19.12 13.10
N PHE A 277 -21.04 18.39 14.19
CA PHE A 277 -22.12 17.73 14.95
C PHE A 277 -22.29 18.35 16.34
N ASN A 278 -23.46 18.15 16.94
CA ASN A 278 -23.70 18.50 18.34
C ASN A 278 -23.07 17.43 19.24
N ALA A 279 -21.87 17.69 19.77
CA ALA A 279 -21.14 16.71 20.56
C ALA A 279 -21.47 16.80 22.05
N VAL A 280 -22.04 15.72 22.59
CA VAL A 280 -22.19 15.45 24.02
C VAL A 280 -21.08 14.48 24.42
N GLN A 281 -20.50 14.66 25.61
CA GLN A 281 -19.39 13.81 26.06
C GLN A 281 -19.73 13.06 27.34
N TYR A 282 -19.35 11.79 27.38
CA TYR A 282 -19.35 10.97 28.60
C TYR A 282 -17.92 10.76 29.11
N GLY A 283 -17.80 10.34 30.37
CA GLY A 283 -16.53 10.22 31.05
C GLY A 283 -16.25 8.86 31.68
N ILE A 284 -15.40 8.94 32.69
CA ILE A 284 -15.12 7.87 33.63
C ILE A 284 -15.54 8.36 35.01
N ASP A 285 -15.84 7.44 35.90
CA ASP A 285 -15.82 7.71 37.33
C ASP A 285 -14.36 8.03 37.72
N THR A 286 -14.13 9.24 38.23
CA THR A 286 -12.78 9.71 38.53
C THR A 286 -12.18 9.09 39.79
N GLU A 287 -12.98 8.46 40.65
CA GLU A 287 -12.49 7.72 41.81
C GLU A 287 -11.95 6.34 41.40
N THR A 288 -12.69 5.63 40.53
CA THR A 288 -12.32 4.27 40.10
C THR A 288 -11.48 4.24 38.83
N GLY A 289 -11.54 5.29 38.01
CA GLY A 289 -10.92 5.36 36.69
C GLY A 289 -11.59 4.51 35.62
N LEU A 290 -12.81 4.01 35.89
CA LEU A 290 -13.60 3.15 34.99
C LEU A 290 -14.66 3.96 34.27
N ILE A 291 -15.06 3.55 33.05
CA ILE A 291 -16.17 4.20 32.35
C ILE A 291 -17.43 4.19 33.22
N ASP A 292 -18.04 5.37 33.35
CA ASP A 292 -19.33 5.53 34.00
C ASP A 292 -20.44 5.24 32.99
N TYR A 293 -20.87 3.97 32.96
CA TYR A 293 -21.92 3.56 32.04
C TYR A 293 -23.31 4.10 32.42
N ASP A 294 -23.51 4.48 33.68
CA ASP A 294 -24.79 5.03 34.14
C ASP A 294 -24.89 6.50 33.71
N GLU A 295 -23.77 7.23 33.69
CA GLU A 295 -23.67 8.53 33.03
C GLU A 295 -23.99 8.42 31.53
N ILE A 296 -23.43 7.43 30.82
CA ILE A 296 -23.72 7.22 29.39
C ILE A 296 -25.22 7.02 29.18
N GLU A 297 -25.86 6.18 30.00
CA GLU A 297 -27.29 5.89 29.90
C GLU A 297 -28.14 7.14 30.18
N ARG A 298 -27.79 7.91 31.21
CA ARG A 298 -28.44 9.19 31.54
C ARG A 298 -28.33 10.20 30.39
N LEU A 299 -27.12 10.40 29.86
CA LEU A 299 -26.87 11.32 28.74
C LEU A 299 -27.57 10.87 27.46
N ALA A 300 -27.63 9.57 27.20
CA ALA A 300 -28.34 9.03 26.04
C ALA A 300 -29.84 9.31 26.11
N ASP A 301 -30.47 9.15 27.28
CA ASP A 301 -31.89 9.44 27.45
C ASP A 301 -32.20 10.94 27.41
N GLU A 302 -31.32 11.77 27.97
CA GLU A 302 -31.45 13.24 27.99
C GLU A 302 -31.31 13.83 26.59
N HIS A 303 -30.26 13.46 25.87
CA HIS A 303 -29.88 14.12 24.61
C HIS A 303 -30.34 13.38 23.35
N ARG A 304 -30.82 12.14 23.47
CA ARG A 304 -31.27 11.28 22.35
C ARG A 304 -30.30 11.32 21.16
N PRO A 305 -29.02 10.96 21.35
CA PRO A 305 -28.02 11.05 20.30
C PRO A 305 -28.40 10.18 19.11
N LYS A 306 -28.05 10.63 17.90
CA LYS A 306 -28.20 9.81 16.69
C LYS A 306 -27.14 8.72 16.61
N MET A 307 -26.00 8.92 17.28
CA MET A 307 -24.89 7.98 17.32
C MET A 307 -24.19 8.02 18.68
N ILE A 308 -23.94 6.84 19.24
CA ILE A 308 -23.09 6.64 20.41
C ILE A 308 -21.75 6.07 19.93
N VAL A 309 -20.66 6.70 20.36
CA VAL A 309 -19.29 6.39 19.94
C VAL A 309 -18.57 5.72 21.09
N ALA A 310 -18.23 4.45 20.94
CA ALA A 310 -17.47 3.68 21.91
C ALA A 310 -16.04 3.47 21.42
N GLY A 311 -15.07 4.06 22.10
CA GLY A 311 -13.66 3.95 21.71
C GLY A 311 -12.80 4.90 22.51
N PHE A 312 -11.49 4.67 22.50
CA PHE A 312 -10.57 5.45 23.32
C PHE A 312 -9.17 5.53 22.70
N SER A 313 -8.43 6.53 23.15
CA SER A 313 -6.99 6.65 22.93
C SER A 313 -6.18 6.40 24.20
N ALA A 314 -6.74 6.64 25.38
CA ALA A 314 -6.02 6.55 26.65
C ALA A 314 -6.92 6.01 27.77
N TYR A 315 -7.38 4.77 27.63
CA TYR A 315 -8.12 4.01 28.64
C TYR A 315 -7.54 2.61 28.74
N SER A 316 -7.26 2.13 29.95
CA SER A 316 -6.48 0.90 30.16
C SER A 316 -7.33 -0.35 30.41
N ARG A 317 -8.67 -0.23 30.39
CA ARG A 317 -9.58 -1.34 30.72
C ARG A 317 -10.39 -1.81 29.52
N VAL A 318 -11.21 -2.82 29.75
CA VAL A 318 -12.10 -3.41 28.75
C VAL A 318 -13.38 -2.57 28.62
N LEU A 319 -13.85 -2.36 27.40
CA LEU A 319 -15.17 -1.79 27.12
C LEU A 319 -16.24 -2.88 27.11
N ASP A 320 -17.37 -2.60 27.75
CA ASP A 320 -18.57 -3.43 27.68
C ASP A 320 -19.41 -3.04 26.46
N PHE A 321 -19.10 -3.66 25.32
CA PHE A 321 -19.83 -3.42 24.08
C PHE A 321 -21.30 -3.85 24.13
N ALA A 322 -21.65 -4.80 25.01
CA ALA A 322 -23.04 -5.23 25.19
C ALA A 322 -23.85 -4.14 25.91
N LYS A 323 -23.28 -3.52 26.95
CA LYS A 323 -23.93 -2.37 27.63
C LYS A 323 -24.07 -1.17 26.68
N PHE A 324 -23.04 -0.86 25.88
CA PHE A 324 -23.15 0.16 24.83
C PHE A 324 -24.27 -0.13 23.83
N ARG A 325 -24.40 -1.39 23.37
CA ARG A 325 -25.47 -1.81 22.45
C ARG A 325 -26.85 -1.60 23.05
N ALA A 326 -27.05 -2.06 24.29
CA ALA A 326 -28.33 -1.92 24.99
C ALA A 326 -28.76 -0.46 25.13
N ILE A 327 -27.83 0.45 25.46
CA ILE A 327 -28.10 1.89 25.55
C ILE A 327 -28.44 2.47 24.17
N ALA A 328 -27.66 2.12 23.15
CA ALA A 328 -27.90 2.59 21.78
C ALA A 328 -29.26 2.15 21.25
N ASP A 329 -29.67 0.90 21.49
CA ASP A 329 -30.99 0.38 21.11
C ASP A 329 -32.13 1.12 21.81
N ARG A 330 -32.00 1.38 23.12
CA ARG A 330 -33.03 2.09 23.90
C ARG A 330 -33.35 3.47 23.33
N VAL A 331 -32.35 4.17 22.82
CA VAL A 331 -32.50 5.53 22.27
C VAL A 331 -32.53 5.57 20.74
N SER A 332 -32.57 4.40 20.09
CA SER A 332 -32.54 4.26 18.62
C SER A 332 -31.35 4.96 17.95
N ALA A 333 -30.19 4.91 18.59
CA ALA A 333 -28.92 5.41 18.07
C ALA A 333 -28.14 4.34 17.31
N TYR A 334 -27.31 4.75 16.35
CA TYR A 334 -26.25 3.90 15.84
C TYR A 334 -25.19 3.67 16.92
N LEU A 335 -24.71 2.43 17.07
CA LEU A 335 -23.50 2.16 17.83
C LEU A 335 -22.30 2.15 16.88
N PHE A 336 -21.42 3.12 17.06
CA PHE A 336 -20.16 3.23 16.34
C PHE A 336 -18.99 2.92 17.28
N VAL A 337 -18.21 1.87 17.01
CA VAL A 337 -17.01 1.51 17.78
C VAL A 337 -15.73 1.91 17.05
N ASP A 338 -14.84 2.65 17.71
CA ASP A 338 -13.47 2.88 17.25
C ASP A 338 -12.49 2.03 18.08
N MET A 339 -12.02 0.93 17.49
CA MET A 339 -11.12 -0.02 18.17
C MET A 339 -9.63 0.23 17.85
N ALA A 340 -9.26 1.40 17.33
CA ALA A 340 -7.93 1.68 16.78
C ALA A 340 -6.75 1.23 17.65
N HIS A 341 -6.85 1.43 18.96
CA HIS A 341 -5.79 1.08 19.91
C HIS A 341 -5.72 -0.43 20.20
N VAL A 342 -6.85 -1.13 20.20
CA VAL A 342 -6.94 -2.54 20.61
C VAL A 342 -7.14 -3.50 19.44
N ALA A 343 -7.12 -3.03 18.20
CA ALA A 343 -7.40 -3.85 17.02
C ALA A 343 -6.53 -5.10 16.89
N GLY A 344 -5.24 -5.02 17.27
CA GLY A 344 -4.37 -6.20 17.32
C GLY A 344 -4.81 -7.22 18.37
N LEU A 345 -5.22 -6.76 19.55
CA LEU A 345 -5.72 -7.61 20.63
C LEU A 345 -7.07 -8.25 20.26
N VAL A 346 -7.96 -7.49 19.61
CA VAL A 346 -9.24 -8.00 19.07
C VAL A 346 -8.98 -9.09 18.02
N ALA A 347 -8.07 -8.83 17.08
CA ALA A 347 -7.67 -9.79 16.05
C ALA A 347 -7.12 -11.09 16.64
N ALA A 348 -6.39 -11.02 17.75
CA ALA A 348 -5.86 -12.17 18.48
C ALA A 348 -6.88 -12.85 19.42
N GLY A 349 -8.09 -12.30 19.56
CA GLY A 349 -9.10 -12.82 20.50
C GLY A 349 -8.80 -12.56 21.98
N LEU A 350 -7.90 -11.61 22.27
CA LEU A 350 -7.49 -11.25 23.63
C LEU A 350 -8.19 -9.98 24.17
N TYR A 351 -9.03 -9.36 23.35
CA TYR A 351 -9.93 -8.27 23.73
C TYR A 351 -11.30 -8.54 23.06
N PRO A 352 -12.44 -8.18 23.69
CA PRO A 352 -13.75 -8.44 23.10
C PRO A 352 -13.89 -7.92 21.68
N ASN A 353 -14.47 -8.74 20.79
CA ASN A 353 -14.73 -8.30 19.41
C ASN A 353 -15.99 -7.43 19.38
N PRO A 354 -15.91 -6.15 18.94
CA PRO A 354 -17.07 -5.27 18.87
C PRO A 354 -18.01 -5.52 17.69
N VAL A 355 -17.57 -6.24 16.64
CA VAL A 355 -18.33 -6.43 15.39
C VAL A 355 -19.73 -7.02 15.61
N PRO A 356 -19.96 -7.99 16.52
CA PRO A 356 -21.30 -8.51 16.79
C PRO A 356 -22.26 -7.51 17.44
N PHE A 357 -21.75 -6.45 18.06
CA PHE A 357 -22.54 -5.46 18.81
C PHE A 357 -22.72 -4.16 18.01
N ALA A 358 -21.66 -3.67 17.40
CA ALA A 358 -21.67 -2.38 16.72
C ALA A 358 -22.39 -2.43 15.37
N ASP A 359 -23.00 -1.30 15.00
CA ASP A 359 -23.47 -1.11 13.62
C ASP A 359 -22.28 -0.88 12.68
N ILE A 360 -21.25 -0.18 13.17
CA ILE A 360 -20.01 0.11 12.46
C ILE A 360 -18.83 0.02 13.41
N VAL A 361 -17.74 -0.60 12.95
CA VAL A 361 -16.46 -0.59 13.65
C VAL A 361 -15.41 0.08 12.75
N THR A 362 -14.66 1.04 13.28
CA THR A 362 -13.47 1.57 12.61
C THR A 362 -12.21 1.17 13.36
N THR A 363 -11.09 1.20 12.65
CA THR A 363 -9.78 1.07 13.26
C THR A 363 -8.70 1.73 12.40
N THR A 364 -7.58 2.03 13.04
CA THR A 364 -6.30 2.20 12.34
C THR A 364 -5.62 0.86 12.08
N THR A 365 -4.64 0.85 11.17
CA THR A 365 -3.90 -0.36 10.80
C THR A 365 -2.47 -0.44 11.35
N HIS A 366 -1.93 0.63 11.95
CA HIS A 366 -0.51 0.76 12.35
C HIS A 366 -0.18 0.54 13.83
N LYS A 367 -1.17 0.58 14.73
CA LYS A 367 -0.95 0.51 16.18
C LYS A 367 -0.63 -0.92 16.63
N THR A 368 -1.46 -1.51 17.49
CA THR A 368 -1.34 -2.92 17.89
C THR A 368 -1.46 -3.89 16.71
N LEU A 369 -2.08 -3.48 15.59
CA LEU A 369 -2.20 -4.29 14.37
C LEU A 369 -0.92 -4.32 13.51
N ARG A 370 0.07 -3.46 13.80
CA ARG A 370 1.43 -3.51 13.24
C ARG A 370 1.54 -3.41 11.70
N GLY A 371 0.51 -2.91 11.04
CA GLY A 371 0.49 -2.64 9.60
C GLY A 371 0.95 -1.23 9.23
N PRO A 372 0.68 -0.77 8.00
CA PRO A 372 1.02 0.57 7.57
C PRO A 372 0.10 1.63 8.18
N ARG A 373 0.44 2.91 8.01
CA ARG A 373 -0.50 4.00 8.30
C ARG A 373 -1.71 3.88 7.36
N GLY A 374 -2.92 3.92 7.92
CA GLY A 374 -4.14 3.60 7.19
C GLY A 374 -5.34 3.40 8.13
N GLY A 375 -6.56 3.56 7.59
CA GLY A 375 -7.81 3.25 8.27
C GLY A 375 -8.53 2.03 7.67
N LEU A 376 -9.50 1.52 8.41
CA LEU A 376 -10.36 0.39 8.03
C LEU A 376 -11.75 0.62 8.61
N ILE A 377 -12.79 0.34 7.82
CA ILE A 377 -14.19 0.33 8.25
C ILE A 377 -14.70 -1.11 8.12
N LEU A 378 -15.33 -1.61 9.17
CA LEU A 378 -15.91 -2.94 9.27
C LEU A 378 -17.38 -2.81 9.67
N ALA A 379 -18.19 -3.78 9.26
CA ALA A 379 -19.58 -3.87 9.71
C ALA A 379 -20.07 -5.32 9.61
N ARG A 380 -21.13 -5.60 10.36
CA ARG A 380 -22.03 -6.75 10.10
C ARG A 380 -22.78 -6.58 8.79
N ALA A 381 -23.41 -7.64 8.31
CA ALA A 381 -24.21 -7.59 7.09
C ALA A 381 -25.35 -6.56 7.23
N ASN A 382 -25.23 -5.46 6.48
CA ASN A 382 -26.25 -4.42 6.37
C ASN A 382 -26.03 -3.64 5.06
N ASP A 383 -26.76 -4.00 4.01
CA ASP A 383 -26.61 -3.40 2.69
C ASP A 383 -26.89 -1.89 2.67
N GLU A 384 -27.80 -1.40 3.50
CA GLU A 384 -28.14 0.02 3.56
C GLU A 384 -26.96 0.84 4.11
N ILE A 385 -26.40 0.39 5.24
CA ILE A 385 -25.24 1.05 5.87
C ILE A 385 -24.00 0.90 4.98
N THR A 386 -23.70 -0.31 4.50
CA THR A 386 -22.45 -0.58 3.78
C THR A 386 -22.38 0.12 2.42
N LYS A 387 -23.52 0.30 1.72
CA LYS A 387 -23.59 1.14 0.51
C LYS A 387 -23.29 2.61 0.83
N LYS A 388 -23.90 3.17 1.88
CA LYS A 388 -23.63 4.55 2.32
C LYS A 388 -22.17 4.75 2.70
N LEU A 389 -21.57 3.80 3.42
CA LEU A 389 -20.16 3.83 3.79
C LEU A 389 -19.24 3.81 2.57
N ASN A 390 -19.46 2.90 1.62
CA ASN A 390 -18.69 2.86 0.38
C ASN A 390 -18.81 4.18 -0.40
N SER A 391 -20.03 4.68 -0.60
CA SER A 391 -20.27 5.95 -1.30
C SER A 391 -19.64 7.15 -0.59
N MET A 392 -19.57 7.13 0.75
CA MET A 392 -18.99 8.23 1.52
C MET A 392 -17.46 8.18 1.55
N VAL A 393 -16.85 7.00 1.53
CA VAL A 393 -15.40 6.88 1.33
C VAL A 393 -15.05 7.38 -0.08
N PHE A 394 -15.70 6.84 -1.11
CA PHE A 394 -15.55 7.28 -2.49
C PHE A 394 -16.91 7.25 -3.20
N PRO A 395 -17.35 8.34 -3.85
CA PRO A 395 -16.62 9.59 -4.12
C PRO A 395 -16.75 10.66 -3.02
N GLY A 396 -17.34 10.34 -1.85
CA GLY A 396 -17.70 11.36 -0.86
C GLY A 396 -16.53 12.14 -0.24
N THR A 397 -15.52 11.44 0.29
CA THR A 397 -14.45 12.05 1.12
C THR A 397 -13.04 11.82 0.58
N GLN A 398 -12.85 10.90 -0.35
CA GLN A 398 -11.57 10.57 -0.96
C GLN A 398 -11.69 10.45 -2.49
N GLY A 399 -10.56 10.59 -3.19
CA GLY A 399 -10.41 10.26 -4.62
C GLY A 399 -9.83 8.85 -4.81
N GLY A 400 -8.74 8.73 -5.57
CA GLY A 400 -8.06 7.45 -5.80
C GLY A 400 -7.52 6.77 -4.52
N PRO A 401 -7.74 5.46 -4.33
CA PRO A 401 -7.21 4.73 -3.18
C PRO A 401 -5.69 4.57 -3.26
N LEU A 402 -5.02 4.60 -2.11
CA LEU A 402 -3.57 4.38 -2.01
C LEU A 402 -3.25 2.87 -2.12
N MET A 403 -3.08 2.37 -3.35
CA MET A 403 -2.93 0.92 -3.59
C MET A 403 -1.69 0.29 -2.94
N HIS A 404 -0.57 1.02 -2.84
CA HIS A 404 0.62 0.59 -2.09
C HIS A 404 0.34 0.44 -0.59
N VAL A 405 -0.51 1.32 -0.03
CA VAL A 405 -0.97 1.20 1.36
C VAL A 405 -1.91 0.02 1.55
N ILE A 406 -2.85 -0.19 0.62
CA ILE A 406 -3.75 -1.35 0.66
C ILE A 406 -2.97 -2.67 0.56
N ALA A 407 -1.91 -2.73 -0.25
CA ALA A 407 -1.00 -3.87 -0.29
C ALA A 407 -0.31 -4.09 1.06
N GLY A 408 0.22 -3.02 1.69
CA GLY A 408 0.79 -3.11 3.04
C GLY A 408 -0.24 -3.58 4.08
N LYS A 409 -1.51 -3.14 3.99
CA LYS A 409 -2.60 -3.64 4.84
C LYS A 409 -2.83 -5.13 4.61
N ALA A 410 -2.86 -5.58 3.34
CA ALA A 410 -3.04 -6.99 3.01
C ALA A 410 -1.93 -7.88 3.61
N VAL A 411 -0.67 -7.42 3.57
CA VAL A 411 0.47 -8.09 4.22
C VAL A 411 0.25 -8.16 5.72
N ALA A 412 -0.01 -7.03 6.38
CA ALA A 412 -0.20 -6.96 7.82
C ALA A 412 -1.36 -7.83 8.31
N PHE A 413 -2.47 -7.88 7.57
CA PHE A 413 -3.60 -8.75 7.92
C PHE A 413 -3.25 -10.23 7.77
N LEU A 414 -2.45 -10.60 6.77
CA LEU A 414 -2.00 -12.00 6.64
C LEU A 414 -1.05 -12.39 7.78
N GLU A 415 -0.16 -11.48 8.18
CA GLU A 415 0.71 -11.67 9.35
C GLU A 415 -0.13 -11.80 10.63
N ALA A 416 -1.18 -10.98 10.78
CA ALA A 416 -2.08 -11.02 11.91
C ALA A 416 -2.96 -12.29 11.97
N LEU A 417 -3.16 -12.97 10.83
CA LEU A 417 -3.83 -14.27 10.77
C LEU A 417 -2.93 -15.44 11.21
N GLN A 418 -1.63 -15.22 11.42
CA GLN A 418 -0.71 -16.29 11.83
C GLN A 418 -0.75 -16.54 13.35
N PRO A 419 -0.51 -17.78 13.81
CA PRO A 419 -0.47 -18.10 15.24
C PRO A 419 0.52 -17.26 16.05
N ASP A 420 1.70 -16.97 15.49
CA ASP A 420 2.74 -16.18 16.16
C ASP A 420 2.28 -14.74 16.48
N PHE A 421 1.30 -14.22 15.73
CA PHE A 421 0.73 -12.91 16.04
C PHE A 421 -0.10 -12.94 17.33
N VAL A 422 -0.83 -14.03 17.59
CA VAL A 422 -1.58 -14.22 18.84
C VAL A 422 -0.62 -14.26 20.03
N GLU A 423 0.47 -15.00 19.89
CA GLU A 423 1.53 -15.08 20.89
C GLU A 423 2.19 -13.71 21.14
N TYR A 424 2.48 -12.95 20.08
CA TYR A 424 2.96 -11.58 20.20
C TYR A 424 1.98 -10.70 20.99
N GLN A 425 0.67 -10.75 20.69
CA GLN A 425 -0.33 -9.95 21.42
C GLN A 425 -0.48 -10.36 22.88
N ARG A 426 -0.31 -11.66 23.20
CA ARG A 426 -0.28 -12.14 24.59
C ARG A 426 0.87 -11.48 25.36
N ARG A 427 2.06 -11.46 24.77
CA ARG A 427 3.24 -10.79 25.36
C ARG A 427 3.04 -9.29 25.52
N VAL A 428 2.35 -8.64 24.58
CA VAL A 428 2.01 -7.21 24.71
C VAL A 428 1.23 -6.95 26.01
N LEU A 429 0.22 -7.79 26.32
CA LEU A 429 -0.56 -7.67 27.56
C LEU A 429 0.28 -7.95 28.80
N GLU A 430 1.11 -9.00 28.75
CA GLU A 430 1.96 -9.40 29.88
C GLU A 430 2.97 -8.30 30.23
N ASN A 431 3.61 -7.74 29.20
CA ASN A 431 4.53 -6.63 29.35
C ASN A 431 3.83 -5.38 29.92
N ALA A 432 2.62 -5.05 29.42
CA ALA A 432 1.86 -3.90 29.93
C ALA A 432 1.50 -4.05 31.42
N ARG A 433 1.06 -5.24 31.82
CA ARG A 433 0.75 -5.58 33.21
C ARG A 433 1.98 -5.55 34.10
N ALA A 434 3.09 -6.11 33.64
CA ALA A 434 4.36 -6.13 34.36
C ALA A 434 4.90 -4.71 34.61
N MET A 435 4.87 -3.84 33.61
CA MET A 435 5.26 -2.43 33.76
C MET A 435 4.32 -1.67 34.71
N ALA A 436 3.01 -1.79 34.52
CA ALA A 436 2.02 -1.12 35.37
C ALA A 436 2.16 -1.54 36.84
N ALA A 437 2.34 -2.84 37.11
CA ALA A 437 2.59 -3.35 38.46
C ALA A 437 3.87 -2.76 39.06
N LYS A 438 4.94 -2.61 38.27
CA LYS A 438 6.18 -2.00 38.75
C LYS A 438 6.03 -0.52 39.12
N PHE A 439 5.26 0.25 38.34
CA PHE A 439 4.94 1.64 38.69
C PHE A 439 4.17 1.72 40.02
N VAL A 440 3.17 0.86 40.22
CA VAL A 440 2.41 0.77 41.48
C VAL A 440 3.31 0.38 42.65
N GLU A 441 4.18 -0.61 42.48
CA GLU A 441 5.19 -1.02 43.47
C GLU A 441 6.10 0.15 43.89
N ARG A 442 6.47 1.01 42.92
CA ARG A 442 7.27 2.23 43.13
C ARG A 442 6.45 3.42 43.66
N GLY A 443 5.17 3.20 44.00
CA GLY A 443 4.29 4.21 44.57
C GLY A 443 3.77 5.26 43.59
N TYR A 444 3.87 5.02 42.28
CA TYR A 444 3.23 5.87 41.27
C TYR A 444 1.76 5.52 41.13
N GLY A 445 0.93 6.54 40.91
CA GLY A 445 -0.49 6.32 40.60
C GLY A 445 -0.63 5.79 39.17
N VAL A 446 -1.24 4.61 39.00
CA VAL A 446 -1.68 4.12 37.69
C VAL A 446 -3.19 4.29 37.60
N VAL A 447 -3.67 5.02 36.60
CA VAL A 447 -5.11 5.27 36.42
C VAL A 447 -5.86 3.93 36.29
N SER A 448 -6.97 3.78 37.01
CA SER A 448 -7.74 2.55 37.19
C SER A 448 -7.00 1.40 37.89
N GLY A 449 -5.80 1.61 38.42
CA GLY A 449 -5.03 0.63 39.20
C GLY A 449 -4.27 -0.43 38.37
N GLY A 450 -4.24 -0.32 37.05
CA GLY A 450 -3.58 -1.30 36.18
C GLY A 450 -4.07 -1.26 34.73
N THR A 451 -3.92 -2.38 34.01
CA THR A 451 -4.33 -2.50 32.61
C THR A 451 -4.77 -3.91 32.21
N ASP A 452 -5.75 -3.94 31.30
CA ASP A 452 -6.26 -5.11 30.60
C ASP A 452 -6.03 -5.01 29.08
N ASN A 453 -5.24 -4.03 28.63
CA ASN A 453 -4.88 -3.87 27.23
C ASN A 453 -3.38 -3.53 27.10
N HIS A 454 -2.97 -2.95 25.97
CA HIS A 454 -1.56 -2.71 25.65
C HIS A 454 -1.00 -1.40 26.22
N LEU A 455 -1.79 -0.64 26.98
CA LEU A 455 -1.39 0.67 27.49
C LEU A 455 -1.87 0.93 28.92
N PHE A 456 -1.24 1.88 29.58
CA PHE A 456 -1.68 2.43 30.87
C PHE A 456 -1.25 3.89 31.02
N LEU A 457 -1.85 4.58 31.99
CA LEU A 457 -1.56 5.97 32.32
C LEU A 457 -0.93 6.05 33.70
N VAL A 458 0.21 6.74 33.79
CA VAL A 458 0.87 7.06 35.05
C VAL A 458 0.55 8.49 35.41
N SER A 459 -0.02 8.70 36.60
CA SER A 459 -0.37 9.99 37.16
C SER A 459 0.72 10.52 38.08
N PHE A 460 1.01 11.80 37.93
CA PHE A 460 1.95 12.55 38.76
C PHE A 460 1.24 13.59 39.64
N ILE A 461 -0.10 13.60 39.67
CA ILE A 461 -0.86 14.47 40.57
C ILE A 461 -0.40 14.22 42.01
N GLY A 462 -0.06 15.29 42.72
CA GLY A 462 0.46 15.23 44.08
C GLY A 462 1.96 14.96 44.21
N ARG A 463 2.70 14.79 43.09
CA ARG A 463 4.16 14.54 43.09
C ARG A 463 5.01 15.75 42.66
N GLY A 464 4.40 16.87 42.28
CA GLY A 464 5.14 18.06 41.80
C GLY A 464 5.87 17.85 40.46
N LEU A 465 5.55 16.77 39.74
CA LEU A 465 6.11 16.43 38.45
C LEU A 465 5.04 16.63 37.36
N THR A 466 5.42 17.25 36.25
CA THR A 466 4.53 17.42 35.09
C THR A 466 4.82 16.35 34.04
N GLY A 467 3.82 16.03 33.22
CA GLY A 467 3.96 15.15 32.07
C GLY A 467 5.04 15.66 31.11
N LYS A 468 5.11 16.97 30.86
CA LYS A 468 6.14 17.60 30.02
C LYS A 468 7.57 17.40 30.54
N ALA A 469 7.78 17.52 31.86
CA ALA A 469 9.09 17.30 32.45
C ALA A 469 9.49 15.82 32.42
N ALA A 470 8.55 14.92 32.73
CA ALA A 470 8.74 13.48 32.65
C ALA A 470 9.10 13.01 31.23
N ASP A 471 8.33 13.46 30.22
CA ASP A 471 8.53 13.21 28.80
C ASP A 471 9.95 13.58 28.35
N ALA A 472 10.41 14.80 28.69
CA ALA A 472 11.74 15.27 28.34
C ALA A 472 12.87 14.52 29.06
N ALA A 473 12.69 14.19 30.35
CA ALA A 473 13.71 13.49 31.13
C ALA A 473 13.89 12.04 30.67
N LEU A 474 12.79 11.35 30.34
CA LEU A 474 12.82 9.99 29.80
C LEU A 474 13.43 9.96 28.39
N ASP A 475 13.14 10.95 27.54
CA ASP A 475 13.73 11.03 26.20
C ASP A 475 15.27 11.19 26.25
N GLN A 476 15.77 12.01 27.18
CA GLN A 476 17.21 12.12 27.45
C GLN A 476 17.85 10.78 27.88
N ALA A 477 17.06 9.89 28.49
CA ALA A 477 17.45 8.54 28.87
C ALA A 477 17.19 7.48 27.79
N HIS A 478 16.93 7.89 26.53
CA HIS A 478 16.61 7.03 25.39
C HIS A 478 15.28 6.27 25.52
N ILE A 479 14.34 6.79 26.30
CA ILE A 479 13.00 6.21 26.50
C ILE A 479 11.96 7.18 25.94
N THR A 480 11.33 6.84 24.83
CA THR A 480 10.35 7.70 24.17
C THR A 480 8.95 7.36 24.64
N VAL A 481 8.27 8.31 25.30
CA VAL A 481 6.88 8.19 25.78
C VAL A 481 6.04 9.33 25.19
N ASN A 482 4.77 9.43 25.59
CA ASN A 482 4.01 10.64 25.39
C ASN A 482 3.48 11.17 26.73
N LYS A 483 3.69 12.46 27.00
CA LYS A 483 2.91 13.18 28.01
C LYS A 483 1.41 13.06 27.69
N ASN A 484 0.59 12.92 28.72
CA ASN A 484 -0.83 12.66 28.56
C ASN A 484 -1.61 13.27 29.71
N ALA A 485 -2.80 13.81 29.41
CA ALA A 485 -3.73 14.20 30.44
C ALA A 485 -4.15 12.98 31.28
N VAL A 486 -4.38 13.20 32.56
CA VAL A 486 -4.98 12.21 33.48
C VAL A 486 -6.34 12.72 33.99
N PRO A 487 -7.19 11.87 34.59
CA PRO A 487 -8.45 12.35 35.15
C PRO A 487 -8.22 13.46 36.18
N ASN A 488 -9.04 14.51 36.12
CA ASN A 488 -8.90 15.72 36.95
C ASN A 488 -7.53 16.42 36.82
N ASP A 489 -6.95 16.44 35.62
CA ASP A 489 -5.65 17.07 35.37
C ASP A 489 -5.63 18.56 35.77
N PRO A 490 -4.78 18.98 36.73
CA PRO A 490 -4.63 20.40 37.08
C PRO A 490 -3.86 21.19 36.02
N GLU A 491 -3.14 20.51 35.11
CA GLU A 491 -2.27 21.14 34.12
C GLU A 491 -2.96 21.33 32.77
N SER A 492 -2.45 22.28 31.99
CA SER A 492 -2.95 22.51 30.63
C SER A 492 -2.65 21.32 29.69
N PRO A 493 -3.38 21.16 28.56
CA PRO A 493 -3.09 20.14 27.55
C PRO A 493 -1.66 20.17 26.95
N PHE A 494 -0.93 21.29 27.09
CA PHE A 494 0.46 21.42 26.64
C PHE A 494 1.49 20.94 27.67
N VAL A 495 1.09 20.81 28.94
CA VAL A 495 1.94 20.46 30.08
C VAL A 495 1.58 19.08 30.63
N THR A 496 0.30 18.86 30.97
CA THR A 496 -0.30 17.62 31.51
C THR A 496 0.32 17.12 32.83
N SER A 497 -0.38 16.23 33.54
CA SER A 497 0.07 15.65 34.82
C SER A 497 0.35 14.15 34.75
N GLY A 498 0.65 13.62 33.58
CA GLY A 498 0.97 12.20 33.43
C GLY A 498 1.68 11.84 32.14
N ILE A 499 1.98 10.56 32.02
CA ILE A 499 2.46 9.93 30.78
C ILE A 499 1.57 8.74 30.43
N ARG A 500 1.48 8.45 29.13
CA ARG A 500 0.88 7.24 28.61
C ARG A 500 1.98 6.32 28.11
N VAL A 501 1.94 5.09 28.59
CA VAL A 501 2.93 4.05 28.27
C VAL A 501 2.21 2.93 27.54
N GLY A 502 2.78 2.45 26.44
CA GLY A 502 2.29 1.26 25.75
C GLY A 502 3.41 0.33 25.33
N THR A 503 3.05 -0.94 25.16
CA THR A 503 4.03 -2.04 25.05
C THR A 503 4.07 -2.72 23.69
N ALA A 504 3.32 -2.23 22.71
CA ALA A 504 3.28 -2.84 21.37
C ALA A 504 4.64 -2.80 20.66
N ALA A 505 5.28 -1.62 20.59
CA ALA A 505 6.55 -1.43 19.90
C ALA A 505 7.71 -2.21 20.56
N LEU A 506 7.87 -2.10 21.89
CA LEU A 506 8.90 -2.84 22.64
C LEU A 506 8.74 -4.36 22.48
N THR A 507 7.50 -4.86 22.45
CA THR A 507 7.24 -6.30 22.30
C THR A 507 7.57 -6.77 20.89
N THR A 508 7.36 -5.94 19.86
CA THR A 508 7.79 -6.25 18.49
C THR A 508 9.31 -6.42 18.39
N ARG A 509 10.09 -5.71 19.20
CA ARG A 509 11.56 -5.91 19.29
C ARG A 509 11.95 -7.22 19.96
N GLY A 510 11.02 -7.86 20.68
CA GLY A 510 11.23 -9.14 21.36
C GLY A 510 11.41 -9.05 22.88
N LEU A 511 11.22 -7.88 23.49
CA LEU A 511 11.28 -7.75 24.95
C LEU A 511 10.17 -8.58 25.62
N GLY A 512 10.52 -9.30 26.69
CA GLY A 512 9.60 -10.02 27.54
C GLY A 512 9.25 -9.25 28.81
N SER A 513 8.54 -9.91 29.72
CA SER A 513 8.04 -9.29 30.94
C SER A 513 9.17 -8.92 31.92
N GLU A 514 10.24 -9.73 31.96
CA GLU A 514 11.43 -9.44 32.76
C GLU A 514 12.08 -8.12 32.32
N GLU A 515 12.39 -7.97 31.04
CA GLU A 515 12.93 -6.72 30.48
C GLU A 515 11.98 -5.53 30.69
N SER A 516 10.68 -5.77 30.56
CA SER A 516 9.67 -4.74 30.73
C SER A 516 9.59 -4.25 32.18
N THR A 517 9.69 -5.15 33.16
CA THR A 517 9.76 -4.80 34.59
C THR A 517 11.03 -4.03 34.91
N GLU A 518 12.19 -4.45 34.38
CA GLU A 518 13.45 -3.71 34.55
C GLU A 518 13.36 -2.29 33.97
N LEU A 519 12.84 -2.17 32.75
CA LEU A 519 12.63 -0.89 32.07
C LEU A 519 11.72 0.03 32.88
N ALA A 520 10.59 -0.47 33.38
CA ALA A 520 9.69 0.32 34.24
C ALA A 520 10.39 0.78 35.52
N GLY A 521 11.28 -0.06 36.10
CA GLY A 521 12.13 0.33 37.22
C GLY A 521 13.05 1.51 36.86
N TRP A 522 13.73 1.46 35.72
CA TRP A 522 14.60 2.54 35.26
C TRP A 522 13.83 3.82 34.94
N MET A 523 12.61 3.70 34.40
CA MET A 523 11.73 4.86 34.21
C MET A 523 11.43 5.51 35.55
N CYS A 524 11.06 4.74 36.57
CA CYS A 524 10.85 5.28 37.91
C CYS A 524 12.11 5.94 38.49
N ASP A 525 13.30 5.39 38.26
CA ASP A 525 14.56 5.99 38.72
C ASP A 525 14.78 7.39 38.13
N VAL A 526 14.48 7.57 36.83
CA VAL A 526 14.55 8.89 36.16
C VAL A 526 13.45 9.83 36.67
N LEU A 527 12.24 9.31 36.90
CA LEU A 527 11.09 10.12 37.31
C LEU A 527 11.17 10.57 38.77
N ASP A 528 11.85 9.81 39.64
CA ASP A 528 12.05 10.16 41.05
C ASP A 528 12.99 11.38 41.21
N ASP A 529 13.87 11.64 40.24
CA ASP A 529 14.72 12.85 40.18
C ASP A 529 15.07 13.22 38.72
N VAL A 530 14.15 13.92 38.05
CA VAL A 530 14.27 14.31 36.63
C VAL A 530 15.44 15.27 36.34
N ALA A 531 16.00 15.93 37.35
CA ALA A 531 17.14 16.82 37.24
C ALA A 531 18.49 16.08 37.32
N ASN A 532 18.49 14.79 37.66
CA ASN A 532 19.70 14.01 37.87
C ASN A 532 20.29 13.48 36.56
N ASP A 533 21.25 14.20 36.00
CA ASP A 533 21.94 13.81 34.76
C ASP A 533 22.69 12.46 34.90
N ALA A 534 23.24 12.15 36.08
CA ALA A 534 23.96 10.90 36.28
C ALA A 534 23.04 9.67 36.20
N VAL A 535 21.82 9.76 36.76
CA VAL A 535 20.81 8.70 36.65
C VAL A 535 20.34 8.56 35.20
N LYS A 536 20.08 9.68 34.50
CA LYS A 536 19.69 9.66 33.08
C LYS A 536 20.76 9.01 32.21
N ASP A 537 22.03 9.35 32.39
CA ASP A 537 23.15 8.73 31.65
C ASP A 537 23.31 7.24 31.95
N GLN A 538 23.14 6.84 33.22
CA GLN A 538 23.17 5.43 33.59
C GLN A 538 22.03 4.64 32.94
N VAL A 539 20.80 5.16 32.99
CA VAL A 539 19.63 4.54 32.38
C VAL A 539 19.78 4.50 30.86
N ARG A 540 20.24 5.59 30.24
CA ARG A 540 20.56 5.65 28.82
C ARG A 540 21.49 4.53 28.39
N ALA A 541 22.58 4.31 29.12
CA ALA A 541 23.52 3.23 28.81
C ALA A 541 22.88 1.83 28.89
N LYS A 542 22.02 1.59 29.89
CA LYS A 542 21.26 0.34 30.04
C LYS A 542 20.26 0.14 28.90
N VAL A 543 19.50 1.20 28.58
CA VAL A 543 18.52 1.21 27.48
C VAL A 543 19.21 0.94 26.14
N SER A 544 20.29 1.65 25.81
CA SER A 544 21.02 1.41 24.56
C SER A 544 21.60 -0.02 24.51
N ALA A 545 22.03 -0.59 25.64
CA ALA A 545 22.48 -1.99 25.69
C ALA A 545 21.33 -2.97 25.44
N LEU A 546 20.15 -2.70 26.01
CA LEU A 546 18.95 -3.50 25.78
C LEU A 546 18.51 -3.43 24.31
N CYS A 547 18.52 -2.23 23.73
CA CYS A 547 18.26 -1.99 22.32
C CYS A 547 19.19 -2.78 21.38
N ARG A 548 20.49 -2.83 21.68
CA ARG A 548 21.46 -3.63 20.91
C ARG A 548 21.22 -5.14 21.04
N ARG A 549 20.73 -5.60 22.19
CA ARG A 549 20.35 -7.02 22.42
C ARG A 549 19.09 -7.39 21.64
N PHE A 550 18.18 -6.44 21.44
CA PHE A 550 16.90 -6.60 20.75
C PHE A 550 16.75 -5.59 19.60
N PRO A 551 17.49 -5.74 18.49
CA PRO A 551 17.35 -4.85 17.34
C PRO A 551 15.96 -4.94 16.73
N VAL A 552 15.46 -3.85 16.15
CA VAL A 552 14.14 -3.86 15.47
C VAL A 552 14.24 -4.65 14.17
N TYR A 553 15.23 -4.34 13.33
CA TYR A 553 15.44 -4.99 12.05
C TYR A 553 16.85 -5.60 11.97
N HIS A 554 16.92 -6.93 11.87
CA HIS A 554 18.18 -7.61 11.59
C HIS A 554 18.70 -7.22 10.19
N GLY A 555 19.90 -6.63 10.10
CA GLY A 555 20.59 -6.35 8.85
C GLY A 555 20.34 -4.97 8.19
N PHE A 556 19.46 -4.14 8.74
CA PHE A 556 19.23 -2.78 8.19
C PHE A 556 20.44 -1.87 8.42
N ARG A 557 21.18 -2.05 9.53
CA ARG A 557 22.42 -1.33 9.82
C ARG A 557 23.59 -1.70 8.88
N SER A 558 23.66 -2.95 8.41
CA SER A 558 24.71 -3.34 7.44
C SER A 558 24.48 -2.72 6.06
N ALA A 559 23.23 -2.53 5.64
CA ALA A 559 22.93 -1.86 4.38
C ALA A 559 23.18 -0.34 4.43
N ALA A 560 22.99 0.30 5.60
CA ALA A 560 23.22 1.73 5.78
C ALA A 560 24.70 2.13 5.85
N ASN A 561 25.59 1.21 6.23
CA ASN A 561 27.04 1.41 6.36
C ASN A 561 27.87 0.74 5.24
N ALA A 562 27.24 -0.05 4.36
CA ALA A 562 27.92 -0.74 3.25
C ALA A 562 27.70 -0.08 1.87
N SER A 563 27.21 1.15 1.85
CA SER A 563 27.02 2.00 0.67
C SER A 563 27.96 3.20 0.73
#